data_AF-W6TEB4-F1
#
_entry.id   AF-W6TEB4-F1
#
_cell.length_a   1.000
_cell.length_b   1.000
_cell.length_c   1.000
_cell.angle_alpha   90.00
_cell.angle_beta   90.00
_cell.angle_gamma   90.00
#
_symmetry.space_group_name_H-M   'P 1'
#
loop_
_entity.id
_entity.type
_entity.pdbx_description
1 polymer ?
#
loop_
_entity_poly.entity_id
_entity_poly.type
_entity_poly.pdbx_seq_one_letter_code
_entity_poly.pdbx_strand_id
1 'polypeptide(L)' 'MDNAAFHRSQRTKEFIESVDCQLIFLPSYSPDLNPIKKFWAHMKRWVTNQINQL' A
#
# COMPACT_ATOMS: atom_id res chain seq x y z
N MET A 1 6.86 -1.45 -1.25
CA MET A 1 5.75 -1.83 -2.17
C MET A 1 5.23 -3.19 -1.76
N ASP A 2 3.91 -3.43 -1.77
CA ASP A 2 3.39 -4.78 -1.56
C ASP A 2 3.52 -5.64 -2.83
N ASN A 3 3.17 -6.92 -2.72
CA ASN A 3 3.40 -7.91 -3.77
C ASN A 3 2.23 -8.05 -4.77
N ALA A 4 1.33 -7.05 -4.88
CA ALA A 4 0.29 -7.11 -5.90
C ALA A 4 0.91 -7.26 -7.30
N ALA A 5 0.31 -8.10 -8.14
CA ALA A 5 0.91 -8.50 -9.42
C ALA A 5 1.26 -7.30 -10.33
N PHE A 6 0.43 -6.26 -10.32
CA PHE A 6 0.65 -5.05 -11.11
C PHE A 6 1.82 -4.16 -10.61
N HIS A 7 2.32 -4.37 -9.39
CA HIS A 7 3.52 -3.69 -8.89
C HIS A 7 4.84 -4.31 -9.36
N ARG A 8 4.80 -5.53 -9.92
CA ARG A 8 5.98 -6.26 -10.39
C ARG A 8 6.31 -6.02 -11.87
N SER A 9 5.65 -5.05 -12.52
CA SER A 9 5.95 -4.74 -13.91
C SER A 9 7.35 -4.13 -14.04
N GLN A 10 8.09 -4.56 -15.06
CA GLN A 10 9.42 -4.04 -15.36
C GLN A 10 9.39 -2.52 -15.61
N ARG A 11 8.35 -2.05 -16.32
CA ARG A 11 8.11 -0.62 -16.58
C ARG A 11 7.97 0.19 -15.29
N THR A 12 7.29 -0.34 -14.28
CA THR A 12 7.14 0.33 -12.98
C THR A 12 8.49 0.48 -12.29
N LYS A 13 9.32 -0.58 -12.31
CA LYS A 13 10.66 -0.55 -11.73
C LYS A 13 11.54 0.50 -12.41
N GLU A 14 11.60 0.48 -13.74
CA GLU A 14 12.40 1.42 -14.54
C GLU A 14 11.98 2.88 -14.30
N PHE A 15 10.67 3.14 -14.20
CA PHE A 15 10.15 4.48 -13.93
C PHE A 15 10.50 4.99 -12.52
N ILE A 16 10.59 4.10 -11.52
CA ILE A 16 10.99 4.48 -10.16
C ILE A 16 12.50 4.70 -10.11
N GLU A 17 13.29 3.83 -10.74
CA GLU A 17 14.74 3.94 -10.77
C GLU A 17 15.23 5.14 -11.60
N SER A 18 14.46 5.59 -12.60
CA SER A 18 14.80 6.78 -13.40
C SER A 18 14.75 8.10 -12.62
N VAL A 19 14.09 8.11 -11.46
CA VAL A 19 14.05 9.25 -10.53
C VAL A 19 14.94 9.03 -9.30
N ASP A 20 15.97 8.18 -9.45
CA ASP A 20 16.96 7.85 -8.41
C ASP A 20 16.33 7.29 -7.12
N CYS A 21 15.21 6.59 -7.27
CA CYS A 21 14.52 5.92 -6.18
C CYS A 21 14.72 4.40 -6.23
N GLN A 22 14.83 3.77 -5.07
CA GLN A 22 14.94 2.31 -4.97
C GLN A 22 13.58 1.65 -4.74
N LEU A 23 13.21 0.69 -5.59
CA LEU A 23 12.02 -0.13 -5.40
C LEU A 23 12.29 -1.27 -4.41
N ILE A 24 11.72 -1.15 -3.19
CA ILE A 24 11.79 -2.19 -2.14
C ILE A 24 10.45 -2.91 -2.04
N PHE A 25 10.46 -4.24 -2.15
CA PHE A 25 9.29 -5.09 -1.90
C PHE A 25 9.25 -5.55 -0.45
N LEU A 26 8.05 -5.54 0.12
CA LEU A 26 7.82 -6.08 1.46
C LEU A 26 7.86 -7.62 1.44
N PRO A 27 8.25 -8.28 2.55
CA PRO A 27 8.12 -9.72 2.68
C PRO A 27 6.67 -10.20 2.47
N SER A 28 6.53 -11.44 2.00
CA SER A 28 5.21 -12.05 1.79
C SER A 28 4.42 -12.09 3.09
N TYR A 29 3.12 -11.78 3.02
CA TYR A 29 2.20 -11.79 4.16
C TYR A 29 2.61 -10.87 5.32
N SER A 30 3.30 -9.76 5.04
CA SER A 30 3.64 -8.72 6.05
C SER A 30 2.78 -7.46 5.91
N PRO A 31 1.46 -7.51 6.19
CA PRO A 31 0.58 -6.34 6.08
C PRO A 31 0.90 -5.25 7.10
N ASP A 32 1.50 -5.64 8.23
CA ASP A 32 1.99 -4.78 9.31
C ASP A 32 3.10 -3.81 8.85
N LEU A 33 3.91 -4.24 7.88
CA LEU A 33 4.97 -3.42 7.28
C LEU A 33 4.45 -2.46 6.19
N ASN A 34 3.16 -2.52 5.83
CA ASN A 34 2.57 -1.63 4.84
C ASN A 34 1.79 -0.49 5.52
N PRO A 35 2.35 0.73 5.63
CA PRO A 35 1.75 1.81 6.40
C PRO A 35 0.36 2.23 5.90
N ILE A 36 0.07 2.03 4.61
CA ILE A 36 -1.26 2.35 4.05
C ILE A 36 -2.35 1.46 4.66
N LYS A 37 -2.04 0.24 5.09
CA LYS A 37 -3.03 -0.67 5.72
C LYS A 37 -3.53 -0.11 7.04
N LYS A 38 -2.66 0.52 7.82
CA LYS A 38 -3.05 1.21 9.07
C LYS A 38 -3.98 2.38 8.80
N PHE A 39 -3.67 3.19 7.77
CA PHE A 39 -4.53 4.28 7.34
C PHE A 39 -5.92 3.78 6.92
N TRP A 40 -5.99 2.73 6.10
CA TRP A 40 -7.27 2.13 5.70
C TRP A 40 -8.07 1.58 6.88
N ALA A 41 -7.41 0.98 7.89
CA ALA A 41 -8.09 0.53 9.11
C ALA A 41 -8.75 1.70 9.86
N HIS A 42 -8.04 2.81 10.00
CA HIS A 42 -8.59 4.02 10.62
C HIS A 42 -9.73 4.62 9.80
N MET A 43 -9.56 4.72 8.48
CA MET A 43 -10.59 5.26 7.60
C MET A 43 -11.87 4.41 7.65
N LYS A 44 -11.76 3.08 7.56
CA LYS A 44 -12.91 2.18 7.68
C LYS A 44 -13.66 2.41 8.99
N ARG A 45 -12.95 2.48 10.12
CA ARG A 45 -13.55 2.76 11.42
C ARG A 45 -14.27 4.11 11.43
N TRP A 46 -13.66 5.14 10.86
CA TRP A 46 -14.28 6.45 10.75
C TRP A 46 -15.58 6.40 9.93
N VAL A 47 -15.55 5.82 8.72
CA VAL A 47 -16.73 5.68 7.85
C VAL A 47 -17.84 4.89 8.54
N THR A 48 -17.52 3.75 9.16
CA THR A 48 -18.51 2.93 9.89
C THR A 48 -19.15 3.72 11.04
N ASN A 49 -18.37 4.51 11.78
CA ASN A 49 -18.92 5.34 12.84
C ASN A 49 -19.83 6.44 12.30
N GLN A 50 -19.52 7.05 11.14
CA GLN A 50 -20.40 8.03 10.51
C GLN A 50 -21.72 7.42 10.03
N ILE A 51 -21.67 6.21 9.45
CA ILE A 51 -22.88 5.49 9.00
C ILE A 51 -23.78 5.14 10.18
N ASN A 52 -23.23 4.68 11.30
CA ASN A 52 -24.01 4.28 12.49
C ASN A 52 -24.55 5.47 13.30
N GLN A 53 -24.17 6.70 12.97
CA GLN A 53 -24.68 7.94 13.58
C GLN A 53 -25.85 8.55 12.79
N LEU A 54 -26.19 7.97 11.63
CA LEU A 54 -27.40 8.25 10.85
C LEU A 54 -28.54 7.34 11.29
#